data_AF-A0A958GPM8-F1
#
_entry.id   AF-A0A958GPM8-F1
#
_cell.length_a   1.000
_cell.length_b   1.000
_cell.length_c   1.000
_cell.angle_alpha   90.00
_cell.angle_beta   90.00
_cell.angle_gamma   90.00
#
_symmetry.space_group_name_H-M   'P 1'
#
loop_
_entity.id
_entity.type
_entity.pdbx_description
1 polymer ?
#
loop_
_entity_poly.entity_id
_entity_poly.type
_entity_poly.pdbx_seq_one_letter_code
_entity_poly.pdbx_strand_id
1 'polypeptide(L)'
;MKPVPLCLVTDASAFHDVSPRNTAGIALQLCLEANSTIKYSGLIGESDPVQAELFAGLVGIWLARTAAGCQQQLPRLQWYTDSQVVREGMTLHLPKWQAANWHTKRGEALRHASLWRAMSSLAVTVEIETLTPQSSQILRMHRACDRASRWAAAKGERLLAGTAWKKVGRLAEQRPEAAWTLFDLRSAFAASSNSSCEQLFAVLHKTLQPHSAFPFTDVP
;
A
#
# COMPACT_ATOMS: atom_id res chain seq x y z
N MET A 1 21.09 -0.98 20.75
CA MET A 1 19.78 -0.29 20.85
C MET A 1 18.74 -1.20 20.19
N LYS A 2 17.50 -1.28 20.70
CA LYS A 2 16.44 -2.03 20.01
C LYS A 2 16.05 -1.26 18.74
N PRO A 3 15.88 -1.92 17.58
CA PRO A 3 15.44 -1.23 16.37
C PRO A 3 14.07 -0.59 16.59
N VAL A 4 13.91 0.65 16.15
CA VAL A 4 12.64 1.38 16.24
C VAL A 4 11.71 0.83 15.16
N PRO A 5 10.47 0.43 15.48
CA PRO A 5 9.55 -0.06 14.47
C PRO A 5 9.21 1.04 13.47
N LEU A 6 9.15 0.65 12.20
CA LEU A 6 8.58 1.49 11.13
C LEU A 6 7.08 1.63 11.38
N CYS A 7 6.54 2.83 11.11
CA CYS A 7 5.11 3.09 11.25
C CYS A 7 4.50 3.31 9.86
N LEU A 8 3.63 2.40 9.45
CA LEU A 8 2.88 2.46 8.20
C LEU A 8 1.42 2.78 8.50
N VAL A 9 0.86 3.77 7.82
CA VAL A 9 -0.58 4.07 7.82
C VAL A 9 -1.09 3.94 6.40
N THR A 10 -2.18 3.20 6.19
CA THR A 10 -2.78 3.01 4.86
C THR A 10 -4.26 3.32 4.89
N ASP A 11 -4.79 3.68 3.73
CA ASP A 11 -6.22 3.84 3.47
C ASP A 11 -6.49 3.67 1.96
N ALA A 12 -7.69 3.25 1.60
CA ALA A 12 -8.14 3.13 0.24
C ALA A 12 -9.55 3.72 0.04
N SER A 13 -9.87 4.05 -1.20
CA SER A 13 -11.20 4.53 -1.56
C SER A 13 -11.56 4.05 -2.95
N ALA A 14 -12.76 3.50 -3.08
CA ALA A 14 -13.36 3.10 -4.36
C ALA A 14 -14.70 3.82 -4.52
N PHE A 15 -14.89 4.53 -5.63
CA PHE A 15 -16.15 5.21 -5.92
C PHE A 15 -17.03 4.34 -6.81
N HIS A 16 -18.17 3.90 -6.28
CA HIS A 16 -19.14 3.11 -7.06
C HIS A 16 -20.10 3.96 -7.90
N ASP A 17 -20.34 5.23 -7.53
CA ASP A 17 -21.42 6.04 -8.14
C ASP A 17 -20.97 7.34 -8.83
N VAL A 18 -19.69 7.72 -8.71
CA VAL A 18 -19.23 9.08 -9.09
C VAL A 18 -18.43 9.10 -10.40
N SER A 19 -18.10 7.92 -10.96
CA SER A 19 -17.36 7.75 -12.21
C SER A 19 -17.90 6.52 -12.94
N PRO A 20 -18.05 6.55 -14.28
CA PRO A 20 -18.53 5.40 -15.05
C PRO A 20 -17.61 4.16 -14.98
N ARG A 21 -16.48 4.22 -14.26
CA ARG A 21 -15.44 3.17 -14.22
C ARG A 21 -14.99 2.79 -12.82
N ASN A 22 -15.87 2.75 -11.81
CA ASN A 22 -15.61 2.22 -10.47
C ASN A 22 -14.18 2.51 -9.93
N THR A 23 -13.74 3.77 -10.02
CA THR A 23 -12.33 4.10 -9.91
C THR A 23 -11.90 4.10 -8.44
N ALA A 24 -10.79 3.41 -8.17
CA ALA A 24 -10.21 3.29 -6.86
C ALA A 24 -8.82 3.92 -6.78
N GLY A 25 -8.52 4.42 -5.59
CA GLY A 25 -7.25 5.03 -5.22
C GLY A 25 -6.81 4.53 -3.87
N ILE A 26 -5.51 4.47 -3.68
CA ILE A 26 -4.87 4.09 -2.42
C ILE A 26 -4.02 5.23 -1.90
N ALA A 27 -3.75 5.22 -0.61
CA ALA A 27 -2.77 6.08 0.02
C ALA A 27 -2.03 5.34 1.13
N LEU A 28 -0.76 5.68 1.29
CA LEU A 28 0.07 5.19 2.37
C LEU A 28 1.05 6.26 2.84
N GLN A 29 1.26 6.30 4.14
CA GLN A 29 2.29 7.09 4.79
C GLN A 29 3.19 6.17 5.61
N LEU A 30 4.48 6.13 5.26
CA LEU A 30 5.50 5.37 5.97
C LEU A 30 6.42 6.34 6.72
N CYS A 31 6.42 6.25 8.05
CA CYS A 31 7.35 6.96 8.92
C CYS A 31 8.58 6.09 9.14
N LEU A 32 9.74 6.66 8.82
CA LEU A 32 11.06 6.09 9.06
C LEU A 32 11.67 6.71 10.33
N GLU A 33 12.93 6.39 10.61
CA GLU A 33 13.68 7.04 11.69
C GLU A 33 13.85 8.55 11.46
N ALA A 34 14.07 9.30 12.55
CA ALA A 34 14.49 10.71 12.54
C ALA A 34 13.63 11.65 11.67
N ASN A 35 12.30 11.63 11.86
CA ASN A 35 11.33 12.55 11.22
C ASN A 35 11.20 12.43 9.69
N SER A 36 11.77 11.39 9.07
CA SER A 36 11.59 11.15 7.64
C SER A 36 10.25 10.44 7.39
N THR A 37 9.45 10.97 6.46
CA THR A 37 8.16 10.36 6.08
C THR A 37 8.05 10.25 4.57
N ILE A 38 7.59 9.08 4.10
CA ILE A 38 7.23 8.85 2.71
C ILE A 38 5.71 8.88 2.61
N LYS A 39 5.15 9.64 1.67
CA LYS A 39 3.71 9.78 1.46
C LYS A 39 3.37 9.52 0.00
N TYR A 40 2.76 8.36 -0.27
CA TYR A 40 2.39 7.95 -1.63
C TYR A 40 0.89 7.81 -1.76
N SER A 41 0.37 8.25 -2.90
CA SER A 41 -0.98 7.97 -3.33
C SER A 41 -0.94 7.35 -4.72
N GLY A 42 -1.90 6.50 -5.03
CA GLY A 42 -1.88 5.75 -6.28
C GLY A 42 -3.27 5.56 -6.86
N LEU A 43 -3.38 5.75 -8.17
CA LEU A 43 -4.55 5.33 -8.94
C LEU A 43 -4.40 3.84 -9.26
N ILE A 44 -5.38 3.01 -8.90
CA ILE A 44 -5.33 1.55 -9.16
C ILE A 44 -6.37 1.07 -10.18
N GLY A 45 -7.26 1.96 -10.63
CA GLY A 45 -8.29 1.62 -11.62
C GLY A 45 -9.54 1.01 -10.97
N GLU A 46 -10.18 0.07 -11.65
CA GLU A 46 -11.38 -0.60 -11.14
C GLU A 46 -11.04 -1.59 -10.01
N SER A 47 -11.64 -1.41 -8.84
CA SER A 47 -11.44 -2.28 -7.68
C SER A 47 -12.64 -2.20 -6.75
N ASP A 48 -12.94 -3.29 -6.04
CA ASP A 48 -13.80 -3.19 -4.86
C ASP A 48 -13.02 -2.61 -3.66
N PRO A 49 -13.72 -2.10 -2.62
CA PRO A 49 -13.06 -1.47 -1.48
C PRO A 49 -12.08 -2.39 -0.74
N VAL A 50 -12.43 -3.66 -0.56
CA VAL A 50 -11.58 -4.62 0.17
C VAL A 50 -10.32 -4.90 -0.61
N GLN A 51 -10.44 -5.10 -1.92
CA GLN A 51 -9.28 -5.32 -2.79
C GLN A 51 -8.33 -4.10 -2.79
N ALA A 52 -8.88 -2.88 -2.75
CA ALA A 52 -8.10 -1.65 -2.70
C ALA A 52 -7.34 -1.51 -1.37
N GLU A 53 -7.98 -1.82 -0.24
CA GLU A 53 -7.35 -1.84 1.10
C GLU A 53 -6.20 -2.85 1.17
N LEU A 54 -6.42 -4.07 0.68
CA LEU A 54 -5.39 -5.12 0.64
C LEU A 54 -4.19 -4.69 -0.21
N PHE A 55 -4.45 -4.06 -1.36
CA PHE A 55 -3.39 -3.58 -2.21
C PHE A 55 -2.63 -2.38 -1.60
N ALA A 56 -3.31 -1.47 -0.90
CA ALA A 56 -2.67 -0.39 -0.16
C ALA A 56 -1.68 -0.94 0.89
N GLY A 57 -2.12 -1.95 1.64
CA GLY A 57 -1.30 -2.70 2.58
C GLY A 57 -0.09 -3.35 1.94
N LEU A 58 -0.31 -4.09 0.86
CA LEU A 58 0.75 -4.77 0.11
C LEU A 58 1.85 -3.82 -0.36
N VAL A 59 1.47 -2.70 -0.97
CA VAL A 59 2.43 -1.67 -1.42
C VAL A 59 3.16 -1.06 -0.23
N GLY A 60 2.46 -0.79 0.88
CA GLY A 60 3.04 -0.24 2.09
C GLY A 60 4.09 -1.16 2.74
N ILE A 61 3.78 -2.45 2.86
CA ILE A 61 4.71 -3.46 3.39
C ILE A 61 5.92 -3.61 2.47
N TRP A 62 5.70 -3.67 1.15
CA TRP A 62 6.78 -3.75 0.17
C TRP A 62 7.72 -2.55 0.28
N LEU A 63 7.15 -1.34 0.42
CA LEU A 63 7.94 -0.12 0.59
C LEU A 63 8.71 -0.14 1.91
N ALA A 64 8.09 -0.58 3.01
CA ALA A 64 8.75 -0.69 4.31
C ALA A 64 9.93 -1.67 4.28
N ARG A 65 9.73 -2.85 3.68
CA ARG A 65 10.80 -3.83 3.44
C ARG A 65 11.95 -3.18 2.68
N THR A 66 11.64 -2.44 1.61
CA THR A 66 12.67 -1.91 0.74
C THR A 66 13.40 -0.72 1.36
N ALA A 67 12.70 0.13 2.11
CA ALA A 67 13.30 1.23 2.85
C ALA A 67 14.21 0.76 3.99
N ALA A 68 13.94 -0.40 4.57
CA ALA A 68 14.80 -1.01 5.59
C ALA A 68 16.13 -1.56 5.02
N GLY A 69 16.21 -1.82 3.71
CA GLY A 69 17.42 -2.33 3.04
C GLY A 69 17.87 -3.72 3.52
N CYS A 70 19.14 -4.06 3.27
CA CYS A 70 19.77 -5.34 3.65
C CYS A 70 20.22 -5.38 5.12
N GLN A 71 19.34 -5.03 6.06
CA GLN A 71 19.64 -5.18 7.48
C GLN A 71 19.72 -6.66 7.86
N GLN A 72 20.61 -7.00 8.80
CA GLN A 72 20.77 -8.38 9.30
C GLN A 72 19.55 -8.86 10.11
N GLN A 73 18.69 -7.94 10.55
CA GLN A 73 17.44 -8.24 11.27
C GLN A 73 16.23 -7.85 10.43
N LEU A 74 15.14 -8.61 10.57
CA LEU A 74 13.88 -8.29 9.93
C LEU A 74 13.38 -6.93 10.45
N PRO A 75 12.97 -6.00 9.55
CA PRO A 75 12.36 -4.77 9.99
C PRO A 75 11.04 -5.06 10.71
N ARG A 76 10.80 -4.32 11.79
CA ARG A 76 9.51 -4.32 12.49
C ARG A 76 8.61 -3.26 11.90
N LEU A 77 7.38 -3.62 11.61
CA LEU A 77 6.40 -2.76 10.97
C LEU A 77 5.11 -2.71 11.78
N GLN A 78 4.79 -1.55 12.32
CA GLN A 78 3.48 -1.24 12.88
C GLN A 78 2.59 -0.69 11.78
N TRP A 79 1.64 -1.50 11.33
CA TRP A 79 0.72 -1.17 10.26
C TRP A 79 -0.64 -0.76 10.83
N TYR A 80 -0.95 0.54 10.76
CA TYR A 80 -2.23 1.11 11.15
C TYR A 80 -3.20 1.16 9.97
N THR A 81 -4.35 0.52 10.14
CA THR A 81 -5.48 0.53 9.21
C THR A 81 -6.78 0.38 9.99
N ASP A 82 -7.84 1.04 9.54
CA ASP A 82 -9.20 0.87 10.06
C ASP A 82 -9.92 -0.34 9.43
N SER A 83 -9.37 -0.94 8.37
CA SER A 83 -9.91 -2.13 7.73
C SER A 83 -9.83 -3.35 8.65
N GLN A 84 -10.97 -3.75 9.21
CA GLN A 84 -11.09 -4.96 10.03
C GLN A 84 -10.72 -6.22 9.24
N VAL A 85 -11.13 -6.29 7.97
CA VAL A 85 -10.82 -7.43 7.07
C VAL A 85 -9.30 -7.60 6.93
N VAL A 86 -8.56 -6.50 6.79
CA VAL A 86 -7.10 -6.54 6.72
C VAL A 86 -6.50 -7.01 8.03
N ARG A 87 -6.90 -6.42 9.17
CA ARG A 87 -6.33 -6.76 10.50
C ARG A 87 -6.59 -8.22 10.85
N GLU A 88 -7.82 -8.69 10.75
CA GLU A 88 -8.18 -10.09 11.04
C GLU A 88 -7.59 -11.05 10.01
N GLY A 89 -7.56 -10.63 8.74
CA GLY A 89 -6.98 -11.40 7.66
C GLY A 89 -5.49 -11.69 7.89
N MET A 90 -4.71 -10.67 8.24
CA MET A 90 -3.28 -10.81 8.51
C MET A 90 -2.97 -11.61 9.78
N THR A 91 -3.78 -11.47 10.84
CA THR A 91 -3.47 -12.03 12.16
C THR A 91 -4.13 -13.39 12.42
N LEU A 92 -5.44 -13.50 12.19
CA LEU A 92 -6.24 -14.66 12.58
C LEU A 92 -6.40 -15.70 11.46
N HIS A 93 -6.41 -15.23 10.21
CA HIS A 93 -6.82 -16.04 9.08
C HIS A 93 -5.69 -16.48 8.17
N LEU A 94 -4.64 -15.66 7.99
CA LEU A 94 -3.54 -15.95 7.08
C LEU A 94 -2.93 -17.36 7.29
N PRO A 95 -2.60 -17.80 8.52
CA PRO A 95 -2.06 -19.14 8.73
C PRO A 95 -3.05 -20.26 8.36
N LYS A 96 -4.34 -20.02 8.61
CA LYS A 96 -5.41 -20.99 8.29
C LYS A 96 -5.63 -21.10 6.79
N TRP A 97 -5.61 -19.97 6.08
CA TRP A 97 -5.73 -19.94 4.63
C TRP A 97 -4.52 -20.59 3.96
N GLN A 98 -3.30 -20.37 4.45
CA GLN A 98 -2.11 -21.07 3.96
C GLN A 98 -2.25 -22.59 4.13
N ALA A 99 -2.64 -23.05 5.32
CA ALA A 99 -2.85 -24.47 5.60
C ALA A 99 -3.98 -25.09 4.75
N ALA A 100 -5.00 -24.32 4.40
CA ALA A 100 -6.10 -24.73 3.52
C ALA A 100 -5.80 -24.55 2.02
N ASN A 101 -4.54 -24.33 1.65
CA ASN A 101 -4.10 -24.04 0.27
C ASN A 101 -4.96 -22.93 -0.39
N TRP A 102 -5.31 -21.91 0.38
CA TRP A 102 -6.09 -20.74 -0.04
C TRP A 102 -7.50 -21.06 -0.55
N HIS A 103 -8.11 -22.10 -0.01
CA HIS A 103 -9.53 -22.42 -0.25
C HIS A 103 -10.35 -22.18 1.02
N THR A 104 -11.63 -21.86 0.83
CA THR A 104 -12.60 -21.76 1.92
C THR A 104 -12.99 -23.15 2.41
N LYS A 105 -13.69 -23.23 3.54
CA LYS A 105 -14.23 -24.52 4.05
C LYS A 105 -15.17 -25.22 3.06
N ARG A 106 -15.75 -24.48 2.10
CA ARG A 106 -16.63 -25.01 1.06
C ARG A 106 -15.86 -25.50 -0.18
N GLY A 107 -14.53 -25.42 -0.19
CA GLY A 107 -13.68 -25.79 -1.32
C GLY A 107 -13.58 -24.72 -2.41
N GLU A 108 -14.18 -23.55 -2.20
CA GLU A 108 -14.09 -22.42 -3.13
C GLU A 108 -12.74 -21.72 -2.98
N ALA A 109 -12.24 -21.12 -4.06
CA ALA A 109 -11.06 -20.26 -3.98
C ALA A 109 -11.31 -19.08 -3.01
N LEU A 110 -10.35 -18.79 -2.14
CA LEU A 110 -10.43 -17.62 -1.26
C LEU A 110 -10.50 -16.34 -2.08
N ARG A 111 -11.44 -15.46 -1.73
CA ARG A 111 -11.57 -14.13 -2.36
C ARG A 111 -10.24 -13.35 -2.18
N HIS A 112 -9.74 -12.78 -3.27
CA HIS A 112 -8.46 -12.05 -3.33
C HIS A 112 -7.24 -12.89 -2.88
N ALA A 113 -7.26 -14.21 -3.06
CA ALA A 113 -6.17 -15.09 -2.65
C ALA A 113 -4.79 -14.67 -3.17
N SER A 114 -4.70 -14.07 -4.36
CA SER A 114 -3.44 -13.60 -4.93
C SER A 114 -2.81 -12.47 -4.10
N LEU A 115 -3.59 -11.49 -3.65
CA LEU A 115 -3.13 -10.41 -2.76
C LEU A 115 -2.69 -10.96 -1.40
N TRP A 116 -3.46 -11.90 -0.84
CA TRP A 116 -3.09 -12.54 0.43
C TRP A 116 -1.78 -13.34 0.33
N ARG A 117 -1.57 -14.06 -0.78
CA ARG A 117 -0.31 -14.75 -1.07
C ARG A 117 0.86 -13.77 -1.17
N ALA A 118 0.67 -12.66 -1.87
CA ALA A 118 1.70 -11.64 -2.00
C ALA A 118 2.06 -10.99 -0.65
N MET A 119 1.07 -10.66 0.19
CA MET A 119 1.33 -10.15 1.54
C MET A 119 2.00 -11.19 2.43
N SER A 120 1.57 -12.46 2.35
CA SER A 120 2.21 -13.57 3.06
C SER A 120 3.67 -13.72 2.66
N SER A 121 3.99 -13.59 1.37
CA SER A 121 5.38 -13.62 0.88
C SER A 121 6.22 -12.46 1.42
N LEU A 122 5.63 -11.30 1.72
CA LEU A 122 6.37 -10.20 2.35
C LEU A 122 6.49 -10.38 3.87
N ALA A 123 5.47 -10.95 4.52
CA ALA A 123 5.43 -11.17 5.96
C ALA A 123 6.52 -12.13 6.48
N VAL A 124 7.15 -12.93 5.60
CA VAL A 124 8.34 -13.72 5.97
C VAL A 124 9.62 -12.87 6.08
N THR A 125 9.60 -11.66 5.51
CA THR A 125 10.75 -10.74 5.44
C THR A 125 10.57 -9.47 6.28
N VAL A 126 9.41 -9.30 6.93
CA VAL A 126 9.05 -8.15 7.76
C VAL A 126 8.23 -8.65 8.95
N GLU A 127 8.57 -8.25 10.17
CA GLU A 127 7.76 -8.53 11.35
C GLU A 127 6.60 -7.53 11.42
N ILE A 128 5.38 -7.97 11.08
CA ILE A 128 4.22 -7.09 10.91
C ILE A 128 3.30 -7.18 12.12
N GLU A 129 2.99 -6.04 12.71
CA GLU A 129 1.94 -5.86 13.72
C GLU A 129 0.83 -4.96 13.15
N THR A 130 -0.36 -5.51 12.95
CA THR A 130 -1.51 -4.71 12.47
C THR A 130 -2.26 -4.08 13.64
N LEU A 131 -2.48 -2.77 13.60
CA LEU A 131 -3.01 -1.97 14.70
C LEU A 131 -4.18 -1.09 14.27
N THR A 132 -5.06 -0.78 15.21
CA THR A 132 -6.11 0.22 15.01
C THR A 132 -5.54 1.62 15.24
N PRO A 133 -5.90 2.63 14.42
CA PRO A 133 -5.59 4.03 14.70
C PRO A 133 -6.19 4.50 16.03
N GLN A 134 -5.36 4.79 17.04
CA GLN A 134 -5.83 5.21 18.37
C GLN A 134 -5.24 6.54 18.85
N SER A 135 -3.98 6.85 18.54
CA SER A 135 -3.38 8.12 18.96
C SER A 135 -3.82 9.27 18.05
N SER A 136 -3.84 10.50 18.58
CA SER A 136 -4.21 11.70 17.81
C SER A 136 -3.33 11.90 16.57
N GLN A 137 -2.03 11.60 16.69
CA GLN A 137 -1.09 11.66 15.58
C GLN A 137 -1.42 10.62 14.49
N ILE A 138 -1.65 9.36 14.88
CA ILE A 138 -1.99 8.30 13.92
C ILE A 138 -3.36 8.57 13.27
N LEU A 139 -4.35 9.07 14.02
CA LEU A 139 -5.64 9.50 13.47
C LEU A 139 -5.52 10.68 12.50
N ARG A 140 -4.55 11.59 12.69
CA ARG A 140 -4.27 12.67 11.73
C ARG A 140 -3.66 12.10 10.44
N MET A 141 -2.73 11.16 10.56
CA MET A 141 -2.10 10.48 9.41
C MET A 141 -3.11 9.64 8.63
N HIS A 142 -3.97 8.89 9.32
CA HIS A 142 -5.00 8.08 8.70
C HIS A 142 -5.99 8.95 7.92
N ARG A 143 -6.50 10.03 8.52
CA ARG A 143 -7.30 11.04 7.80
C ARG A 143 -6.58 11.70 6.63
N ALA A 144 -5.26 11.78 6.64
CA ALA A 144 -4.49 12.26 5.50
C ALA A 144 -4.46 11.22 4.37
N CYS A 145 -4.31 9.94 4.70
CA CYS A 145 -4.42 8.82 3.75
C CYS A 145 -5.83 8.77 3.13
N ASP A 146 -6.89 8.84 3.94
CA ASP A 146 -8.30 8.92 3.49
C ASP A 146 -8.52 9.99 2.42
N ARG A 147 -8.05 11.22 2.68
CA ARG A 147 -8.17 12.31 1.71
C ARG A 147 -7.35 12.07 0.44
N ALA A 148 -6.15 11.50 0.58
CA ALA A 148 -5.26 11.24 -0.53
C ALA A 148 -5.78 10.11 -1.43
N SER A 149 -6.28 9.01 -0.86
CA SER A 149 -6.87 7.89 -1.61
C SER A 149 -8.10 8.35 -2.40
N ARG A 150 -9.00 9.13 -1.78
CA ARG A 150 -10.13 9.77 -2.48
C ARG A 150 -9.68 10.72 -3.58
N TRP A 151 -8.63 11.52 -3.34
CA TRP A 151 -8.09 12.43 -4.35
C TRP A 151 -7.53 11.66 -5.56
N ALA A 152 -6.76 10.60 -5.34
CA ALA A 152 -6.26 9.74 -6.42
C ALA A 152 -7.40 9.07 -7.18
N ALA A 153 -8.41 8.54 -6.49
CA ALA A 153 -9.57 7.92 -7.13
C ALA A 153 -10.38 8.94 -7.97
N ALA A 154 -10.60 10.16 -7.47
CA ALA A 154 -11.44 11.15 -8.13
C ALA A 154 -10.73 11.95 -9.23
N LYS A 155 -9.41 12.18 -9.11
CA LYS A 155 -8.65 13.09 -9.98
C LYS A 155 -7.47 12.42 -10.67
N GLY A 156 -7.08 11.20 -10.28
CA GLY A 156 -5.88 10.52 -10.74
C GLY A 156 -5.80 10.38 -12.25
N GLU A 157 -6.88 9.93 -12.90
CA GLU A 157 -6.90 9.77 -14.36
C GLU A 157 -6.58 11.09 -15.09
N ARG A 158 -7.26 12.17 -14.71
CA ARG A 158 -7.04 13.50 -15.31
C ARG A 158 -5.64 14.02 -15.05
N LEU A 159 -5.11 13.83 -13.84
CA LEU A 159 -3.78 14.31 -13.47
C LEU A 159 -2.67 13.55 -14.20
N LEU A 160 -2.80 12.23 -14.31
CA LEU A 160 -1.86 11.36 -15.01
C LEU A 160 -1.94 11.55 -16.54
N ALA A 161 -3.13 11.84 -17.10
CA ALA A 161 -3.29 12.13 -18.52
C ALA A 161 -2.80 13.53 -18.92
N GLY A 162 -2.91 14.51 -18.02
CA GLY A 162 -2.72 15.93 -18.33
C GLY A 162 -1.30 16.48 -18.10
N THR A 163 -0.31 15.68 -17.70
CA THR A 163 0.99 16.21 -17.28
C THR A 163 2.21 15.49 -17.85
N ALA A 164 3.10 16.27 -18.48
CA ALA A 164 4.51 16.18 -18.15
C ALA A 164 4.65 16.45 -16.64
N TRP A 165 4.99 15.42 -15.88
CA TRP A 165 5.14 15.27 -14.41
C TRP A 165 5.34 16.52 -13.53
N LYS A 166 5.91 17.62 -14.05
CA LYS A 166 6.19 18.88 -13.35
C LYS A 166 4.97 19.59 -12.72
N LYS A 167 3.73 19.25 -13.12
CA LYS A 167 2.50 19.93 -12.61
C LYS A 167 1.77 19.21 -11.48
N VAL A 168 1.98 17.90 -11.27
CA VAL A 168 1.26 17.13 -10.22
C VAL A 168 1.80 17.43 -8.83
N GLY A 169 3.12 17.66 -8.70
CA GLY A 169 3.73 18.13 -7.45
C GLY A 169 3.25 19.52 -7.01
N ARG A 170 2.99 20.43 -7.96
CA ARG A 170 2.59 21.82 -7.69
C ARG A 170 1.16 22.00 -7.17
N LEU A 171 0.24 21.09 -7.50
CA LEU A 171 -1.12 21.11 -6.94
C LEU A 171 -1.13 20.58 -5.49
N ALA A 172 -0.17 19.74 -5.12
CA ALA A 172 0.07 19.33 -3.74
C ALA A 172 0.76 20.45 -2.90
N GLU A 173 1.58 21.31 -3.53
CA GLU A 173 2.27 22.43 -2.87
C GLU A 173 1.36 23.50 -2.27
N GLN A 174 0.10 23.63 -2.70
CA GLN A 174 -0.83 24.61 -2.10
C GLN A 174 -1.31 24.23 -0.69
N ARG A 175 -0.91 23.06 -0.17
CA ARG A 175 -1.02 22.73 1.26
C ARG A 175 0.33 22.19 1.78
N PRO A 176 1.14 22.99 2.50
CA PRO A 176 2.51 22.65 2.91
C PRO A 176 2.66 21.44 3.86
N GLU A 177 1.57 20.77 4.26
CA GLU A 177 1.59 19.53 5.05
C GLU A 177 1.40 18.24 4.21
N ALA A 178 1.18 18.36 2.89
CA ALA A 178 0.57 17.33 2.05
C ALA A 178 1.22 17.13 0.67
N ALA A 179 2.55 17.18 0.56
CA ALA A 179 3.25 16.74 -0.66
C ALA A 179 3.12 15.21 -0.83
N TRP A 180 2.00 14.76 -1.41
CA TRP A 180 1.79 13.38 -1.81
C TRP A 180 2.37 13.15 -3.20
N THR A 181 3.11 12.06 -3.37
CA THR A 181 3.52 11.62 -4.72
C THR A 181 2.43 10.72 -5.28
N LEU A 182 1.86 11.11 -6.42
CA LEU A 182 0.84 10.34 -7.13
C LEU A 182 1.50 9.39 -8.14
N PHE A 183 1.15 8.10 -8.06
CA PHE A 183 1.59 7.08 -9.00
C PHE A 183 0.44 6.49 -9.80
N ASP A 184 0.73 6.05 -11.03
CA ASP A 184 -0.13 5.14 -11.77
C ASP A 184 0.19 3.71 -11.38
N LEU A 185 -0.64 3.11 -10.53
CA LEU A 185 -0.43 1.77 -10.00
C LEU A 185 -1.30 0.72 -10.71
N ARG A 186 -2.01 1.08 -11.79
CA ARG A 186 -2.90 0.15 -12.50
C ARG A 186 -2.18 -1.08 -13.01
N SER A 187 -0.96 -0.93 -13.51
CA SER A 187 -0.15 -2.07 -13.99
C SER A 187 0.28 -3.00 -12.86
N ALA A 188 0.70 -2.44 -11.72
CA ALA A 188 1.04 -3.23 -10.54
C ALA A 188 -0.18 -3.93 -9.95
N PHE A 189 -1.31 -3.24 -9.91
CA PHE A 189 -2.58 -3.79 -9.45
C PHE A 189 -3.05 -4.95 -10.34
N ALA A 190 -2.99 -4.80 -11.66
CA ALA A 190 -3.32 -5.87 -12.60
C ALA A 190 -2.39 -7.09 -12.43
N ALA A 191 -1.08 -6.87 -12.22
CA ALA A 191 -0.11 -7.94 -11.95
C ALA A 191 -0.44 -8.70 -10.65
N SER A 192 -1.00 -8.03 -9.63
CA SER A 192 -1.35 -8.67 -8.36
C SER A 192 -2.42 -9.76 -8.46
N SER A 193 -3.18 -9.78 -9.55
CA SER A 193 -4.21 -10.80 -9.80
C SER A 193 -3.71 -11.98 -10.64
N ASN A 194 -2.73 -11.76 -11.53
CA ASN A 194 -2.41 -12.68 -12.63
C ASN A 194 -0.93 -13.07 -12.72
N SER A 195 -0.08 -12.60 -11.81
CA SER A 195 1.37 -12.76 -11.89
C SER A 195 1.96 -13.40 -10.64
N SER A 196 3.20 -13.89 -10.75
CA SER A 196 3.95 -14.32 -9.58
C SER A 196 4.26 -13.13 -8.65
N CYS A 197 4.58 -13.41 -7.39
CA CYS A 197 4.99 -12.36 -6.45
C CYS A 197 6.22 -11.60 -6.94
N GLU A 198 7.17 -12.29 -7.56
CA GLU A 198 8.38 -11.70 -8.16
C GLU A 198 8.03 -10.71 -9.28
N GLN A 199 7.15 -11.10 -10.20
CA GLN A 199 6.69 -10.22 -11.29
C GLN A 199 5.97 -9.00 -10.74
N LEU A 200 5.10 -9.17 -9.75
CA LEU A 200 4.43 -8.05 -9.09
C LEU A 200 5.45 -7.10 -8.45
N PHE A 201 6.43 -7.62 -7.70
CA PHE A 201 7.44 -6.79 -7.04
C PHE A 201 8.35 -6.09 -8.04
N ALA A 202 8.66 -6.71 -9.18
CA ALA A 202 9.39 -6.07 -10.27
C ALA A 202 8.59 -4.90 -10.88
N VAL A 203 7.27 -5.05 -11.07
CA VAL A 203 6.41 -3.97 -11.54
C VAL A 203 6.32 -2.84 -10.51
N LEU A 204 6.14 -3.17 -9.22
CA LEU A 204 6.17 -2.17 -8.14
C LEU A 204 7.50 -1.43 -8.09
N HIS A 205 8.62 -2.15 -8.16
CA HIS A 205 9.95 -1.57 -8.22
C HIS A 205 10.08 -0.60 -9.39
N LYS A 206 9.81 -1.02 -10.62
CA LYS A 206 9.86 -0.15 -11.81
C LYS A 206 8.96 1.09 -11.69
N THR A 207 7.79 0.94 -11.06
CA THR A 207 6.80 2.01 -10.95
C THR A 207 7.19 3.05 -9.89
N LEU A 208 7.78 2.59 -8.78
CA LEU A 208 8.11 3.42 -7.62
C LEU A 208 9.58 3.88 -7.59
N GLN A 209 10.46 3.27 -8.40
CA GLN A 209 11.89 3.60 -8.50
C GLN A 209 12.23 5.04 -8.87
N PRO A 210 11.52 5.75 -9.78
CA PRO A 210 11.98 7.05 -10.27
C PRO A 210 12.05 8.17 -9.22
N HIS A 211 11.55 7.94 -8.00
CA HIS A 211 11.31 9.00 -7.02
C HIS A 211 11.75 8.69 -5.58
N SER A 212 12.37 7.53 -5.35
CA SER A 212 12.97 7.28 -4.04
C SER A 212 14.30 8.03 -3.93
N ALA A 213 14.47 8.87 -2.92
CA ALA A 213 15.80 9.32 -2.50
C ALA A 213 16.63 8.20 -1.84
N PHE A 214 16.24 6.93 -2.04
CA PHE A 214 16.88 5.76 -1.45
C PHE A 214 17.78 5.11 -2.48
N PRO A 215 19.02 4.71 -2.11
CA PRO A 215 19.76 3.75 -2.88
C PRO A 215 19.01 2.41 -2.75
N PHE A 216 18.15 2.08 -3.72
CA PHE A 216 17.77 0.70 -3.95
C PHE A 216 19.05 -0.03 -4.37
N THR A 217 19.83 -0.51 -3.41
CA THR A 217 20.90 -1.46 -3.70
C THR A 217 20.22 -2.72 -4.21
N ASP A 218 20.71 -3.25 -5.33
CA ASP A 218 20.16 -4.43 -6.01
C ASP A 218 19.68 -5.48 -5.01
N VAL A 219 18.35 -5.57 -4.86
CA VAL A 219 17.70 -6.62 -4.07
C VAL A 219 17.80 -7.88 -4.94
N PRO A 220 18.46 -8.96 -4.48
CA PRO A 220 18.52 -10.21 -5.22
C PRO A 220 17.15 -10.85 -5.40
#